data_AF-A0A1S3BUX9-F1
#
_entry.id   AF-A0A1S3BUX9-F1
#
_cell.length_a   1.000
_cell.length_b   1.000
_cell.length_c   1.000
_cell.angle_alpha   90.00
_cell.angle_beta   90.00
_cell.angle_gamma   90.00
#
_symmetry.space_group_name_H-M   'P 1'
#
loop_
_entity.id
_entity.type
_entity.pdbx_description
1 polymer ?
#
loop_
_entity_poly.entity_id
_entity_poly.type
_entity_poly.pdbx_seq_one_letter_code
_entity_poly.pdbx_strand_id
1 'polypeptide(L)'
;MATDPDPDRALLFLILQFLDHQNLSETARSLECETGLFFNMTYFEELLNCCAYNEAESYLCGFTDIHDNIYSTKIYFGIRKLKFLEALADGEREVAREVVEKDIEIFDQYNPGLVQQAFELLQMDNFMSHILLSSYKNMKEARKVVMENIKKCIEANPLLQGKLSFPPLSTTLQAFYMEAMASRGRAPATCRRDFKD
;
A
#
# COMPACT_ATOMS: atom_id res chain seq x y z
N MET A 1 -1.82 8.31 28.55
CA MET A 1 -1.61 7.73 27.21
C MET A 1 -2.25 8.69 26.23
N ALA A 2 -1.48 9.25 25.30
CA ALA A 2 -1.97 10.31 24.43
C ALA A 2 -3.08 9.76 23.52
N THR A 3 -4.30 10.23 23.73
CA THR A 3 -5.37 10.15 22.74
C THR A 3 -4.88 10.87 21.49
N ASP A 4 -4.93 10.20 20.33
CA ASP A 4 -4.70 10.84 19.02
C ASP A 4 -5.55 12.13 18.98
N PRO A 5 -4.96 13.33 18.75
CA PRO A 5 -5.67 14.60 18.90
C PRO A 5 -6.81 14.80 17.90
N ASP A 6 -6.90 13.96 16.87
CA ASP A 6 -7.93 14.00 15.85
C ASP A 6 -9.02 12.93 16.10
N PRO A 7 -10.23 13.34 16.53
CA PRO A 7 -11.33 12.41 16.81
C PRO A 7 -11.84 11.69 15.55
N ASP A 8 -11.75 12.32 14.37
CA ASP A 8 -12.21 11.72 13.12
C ASP A 8 -11.24 10.62 12.69
N ARG A 9 -9.94 10.88 12.83
CA ARG A 9 -8.88 9.88 12.60
C ARG A 9 -9.06 8.64 13.50
N ALA A 10 -9.33 8.85 14.79
CA ALA A 10 -9.58 7.76 15.72
C ALA A 10 -10.80 6.91 15.33
N LEU A 11 -11.89 7.57 14.90
CA LEU A 11 -13.09 6.89 14.42
C LEU A 11 -12.83 6.07 13.16
N LEU A 12 -12.04 6.59 12.21
CA LEU A 12 -11.67 5.84 11.01
C LEU A 12 -10.91 4.55 11.34
N PHE A 13 -10.00 4.56 12.32
CA PHE A 13 -9.34 3.33 12.76
C PHE A 13 -10.30 2.34 13.44
N LEU A 14 -11.29 2.83 14.21
CA LEU A 14 -12.33 1.97 14.78
C LEU A 14 -13.19 1.32 13.67
N ILE A 15 -13.51 2.07 12.62
CA ILE A 15 -14.21 1.55 11.44
C ILE A 15 -13.35 0.51 10.72
N LEU A 16 -12.07 0.81 10.49
CA LEU A 16 -11.15 -0.11 9.82
C LEU A 16 -10.99 -1.42 10.60
N GLN A 17 -10.86 -1.35 11.93
CA GLN A 17 -10.86 -2.52 12.83
C GLN A 17 -12.18 -3.31 12.72
N PHE A 18 -13.32 -2.62 12.67
CA PHE A 18 -14.62 -3.27 12.51
C PHE A 18 -14.72 -4.02 11.18
N LEU A 19 -14.31 -3.40 10.08
CA LEU A 19 -14.33 -4.02 8.74
C LEU A 19 -13.48 -5.29 8.72
N ASP A 20 -12.27 -5.24 9.29
CA ASP A 20 -11.37 -6.38 9.37
C ASP A 20 -11.98 -7.53 10.18
N HIS A 21 -12.56 -7.25 11.35
CA HIS A 21 -13.27 -8.24 12.16
C HIS A 21 -14.49 -8.87 11.45
N GLN A 22 -15.11 -8.16 10.51
CA GLN A 22 -16.23 -8.67 9.72
C GLN A 22 -15.78 -9.32 8.39
N ASN A 23 -14.47 -9.39 8.12
CA ASN A 23 -13.87 -9.85 6.86
C ASN A 23 -14.34 -9.04 5.63
N LEU A 24 -14.58 -7.75 5.80
CA LEU A 24 -14.96 -6.81 4.72
C LEU A 24 -13.71 -6.21 4.08
N SER A 25 -12.84 -7.08 3.54
CA SER A 25 -11.49 -6.72 3.12
C SER A 25 -11.44 -5.68 2.00
N GLU A 26 -12.28 -5.81 0.96
CA GLU A 26 -12.31 -4.83 -0.14
C GLU A 26 -12.71 -3.43 0.34
N THR A 27 -13.70 -3.36 1.25
CA THR A 27 -14.11 -2.11 1.88
C THR A 27 -13.01 -1.53 2.76
N ALA A 28 -12.28 -2.37 3.50
CA ALA A 28 -11.15 -1.94 4.31
C ALA A 28 -10.03 -1.34 3.45
N ARG A 29 -9.64 -2.01 2.34
CA ARG A 29 -8.62 -1.50 1.41
C ARG A 29 -9.06 -0.21 0.71
N SER A 30 -10.34 -0.12 0.33
CA SER A 30 -10.89 1.10 -0.28
C SER A 30 -10.85 2.27 0.70
N LEU A 31 -11.24 2.04 1.95
CA LEU A 31 -11.16 3.05 3.01
C LEU A 31 -9.72 3.50 3.26
N GLU A 32 -8.77 2.56 3.32
CA GLU A 32 -7.34 2.85 3.46
C GLU A 32 -6.84 3.78 2.33
N CYS A 33 -7.18 3.48 1.07
CA CYS A 33 -6.78 4.29 -0.09
C CYS A 33 -7.46 5.65 -0.15
N GLU A 34 -8.78 5.72 0.05
CA GLU A 34 -9.54 6.98 -0.04
C GLU A 34 -9.14 7.97 1.06
N THR A 35 -8.81 7.46 2.25
CA THR A 35 -8.41 8.29 3.39
C THR A 35 -6.90 8.54 3.46
N GLY A 36 -6.10 7.70 2.78
CA GLY A 36 -4.65 7.69 2.90
C GLY A 36 -4.16 7.48 4.35
N LEU A 37 -4.99 6.86 5.20
CA LEU A 37 -4.83 6.82 6.66
C LEU A 37 -3.78 5.81 7.13
N PHE A 38 -3.85 4.60 6.56
CA PHE A 38 -3.08 3.44 6.97
C PHE A 38 -2.69 2.63 5.73
N PHE A 39 -1.39 2.43 5.55
CA PHE A 39 -0.85 1.60 4.48
C PHE A 39 -0.61 0.20 5.02
N ASN A 40 -1.42 -0.74 4.55
CA ASN A 40 -1.34 -2.14 4.93
C ASN A 40 -0.17 -2.82 4.18
N MET A 41 1.00 -2.82 4.82
CA MET A 41 2.21 -3.44 4.27
C MET A 41 2.02 -4.93 3.98
N THR A 42 1.31 -5.67 4.83
CA THR A 42 1.07 -7.11 4.62
C THR A 42 0.27 -7.35 3.34
N TYR A 43 -0.82 -6.61 3.14
CA TYR A 43 -1.62 -6.70 1.92
C TYR A 43 -0.81 -6.31 0.67
N PHE A 44 -0.03 -5.23 0.75
CA PHE A 44 0.81 -4.81 -0.38
C PHE A 44 1.88 -5.85 -0.73
N GLU A 45 2.54 -6.45 0.28
CA GLU A 45 3.50 -7.54 0.07
C GLU A 45 2.83 -8.78 -0.55
N GLU A 46 1.59 -9.12 -0.16
CA GLU A 46 0.80 -10.19 -0.77
C GLU A 46 0.51 -9.93 -2.25
N LEU A 47 0.10 -8.71 -2.62
CA LEU A 47 -0.12 -8.35 -4.03
C LEU A 47 1.15 -8.55 -4.87
N LEU A 48 2.30 -8.08 -4.38
CA LEU A 48 3.57 -8.28 -5.07
C LEU A 48 3.90 -9.77 -5.18
N ASN A 49 3.72 -10.54 -4.11
CA ASN A 49 3.99 -11.98 -4.11
C ASN A 49 3.12 -12.75 -5.10
N CYS A 50 1.87 -12.34 -5.30
CA CYS A 50 0.92 -12.90 -6.26
C CYS A 50 1.08 -12.36 -7.69
N CYS A 51 2.08 -11.53 -7.96
CA CYS A 51 2.28 -10.85 -9.25
C CYS A 51 1.10 -9.94 -9.67
N ALA A 52 0.29 -9.49 -8.71
CA ALA A 52 -0.82 -8.55 -8.91
C ALA A 52 -0.30 -7.10 -8.96
N TYR A 53 0.55 -6.80 -9.95
CA TYR A 53 1.30 -5.54 -10.02
C TYR A 53 0.41 -4.32 -10.29
N ASN A 54 -0.64 -4.48 -11.09
CA ASN A 54 -1.57 -3.38 -11.39
C ASN A 54 -2.38 -3.01 -10.14
N GLU A 55 -2.81 -4.02 -9.37
CA GLU A 55 -3.50 -3.84 -8.10
C GLU A 55 -2.58 -3.22 -7.05
N ALA A 56 -1.30 -3.61 -7.02
CA ALA A 56 -0.30 -3.01 -6.14
C ALA A 56 -0.09 -1.51 -6.44
N GLU A 57 0.03 -1.14 -7.73
CA GLU A 57 0.11 0.27 -8.14
C GLU A 57 -1.17 1.05 -7.81
N SER A 58 -2.34 0.44 -8.04
CA SER A 58 -3.64 1.05 -7.71
C SER A 58 -3.76 1.33 -6.21
N TYR A 59 -3.37 0.37 -5.36
CA TYR A 59 -3.34 0.55 -3.91
C TYR A 59 -2.37 1.67 -3.48
N LEU A 60 -1.17 1.67 -4.05
CA LEU A 60 -0.14 2.69 -3.76
C LEU A 60 -0.60 4.11 -4.13
N CYS A 61 -1.36 4.25 -5.22
CA CYS A 61 -1.89 5.53 -5.70
C CYS A 61 -2.78 6.25 -4.66
N GLY A 62 -3.38 5.52 -3.72
CA GLY A 62 -4.12 6.11 -2.59
C GLY A 62 -3.24 6.86 -1.59
N PHE A 63 -1.92 6.72 -1.67
CA PHE A 63 -0.98 7.28 -0.70
C PHE A 63 0.08 8.20 -1.32
N THR A 64 0.46 7.94 -2.57
CA THR A 64 1.46 8.75 -3.28
C THR A 64 1.37 8.56 -4.79
N ASP A 65 1.73 9.61 -5.52
CA ASP A 65 1.92 9.60 -6.97
C ASP A 65 3.40 9.30 -7.33
N ILE A 66 3.63 8.83 -8.56
CA ILE A 66 4.94 8.46 -9.11
C ILE A 66 5.98 9.58 -9.03
N HIS A 67 5.53 10.84 -9.05
CA HIS A 67 6.38 12.04 -9.08
C HIS A 67 6.44 12.81 -7.75
N ASP A 68 5.75 12.35 -6.70
CA ASP A 68 5.72 13.07 -5.42
C ASP A 68 7.10 13.22 -4.79
N ASN A 69 7.90 12.15 -4.82
CA ASN A 69 9.27 12.16 -4.33
C ASN A 69 10.05 10.96 -4.88
N ILE A 70 11.38 10.98 -4.65
CA ILE A 70 12.29 9.95 -5.15
C ILE A 70 11.97 8.54 -4.63
N TYR A 71 11.42 8.40 -3.43
CA TYR A 71 11.03 7.09 -2.91
C TYR A 71 9.81 6.56 -3.64
N SER A 72 8.80 7.41 -3.87
CA SER A 72 7.63 7.06 -4.68
C SER A 72 8.02 6.64 -6.09
N THR A 73 8.87 7.42 -6.78
CA THR A 73 9.38 7.07 -8.11
C THR A 73 10.09 5.70 -8.09
N LYS A 74 10.90 5.42 -7.07
CA LYS A 74 11.60 4.13 -6.93
C LYS A 74 10.66 2.96 -6.64
N ILE A 75 9.59 3.16 -5.88
CA ILE A 75 8.58 2.12 -5.60
C ILE A 75 7.88 1.74 -6.91
N TYR A 76 7.32 2.72 -7.63
CA TYR A 76 6.67 2.48 -8.92
C TYR A 76 7.60 1.83 -9.94
N PHE A 77 8.85 2.33 -10.04
CA PHE A 77 9.84 1.70 -10.90
C PHE A 77 10.13 0.25 -10.51
N GLY A 78 10.22 -0.04 -9.21
CA GLY A 78 10.41 -1.39 -8.70
C GLY A 78 9.29 -2.36 -9.09
N ILE A 79 8.03 -1.94 -8.95
CA ILE A 79 6.85 -2.74 -9.32
C ILE A 79 6.86 -3.07 -10.81
N ARG A 80 7.04 -2.05 -11.65
CA ARG A 80 7.06 -2.19 -13.12
C ARG A 80 8.27 -2.96 -13.62
N LYS A 81 9.41 -2.84 -12.95
CA LYS A 81 10.60 -3.67 -13.20
C LYS A 81 10.31 -5.14 -12.91
N LEU A 82 9.61 -5.47 -11.82
CA LEU A 82 9.21 -6.86 -11.55
C LEU A 82 8.27 -7.39 -12.64
N LYS A 83 7.23 -6.62 -12.99
CA LYS A 83 6.30 -6.95 -14.07
C LYS A 83 7.02 -7.26 -15.39
N PHE A 84 7.98 -6.41 -15.77
CA PHE A 84 8.81 -6.61 -16.96
C PHE A 84 9.69 -7.87 -16.89
N LEU A 85 10.40 -8.07 -15.76
CA LEU A 85 11.30 -9.22 -15.61
C LEU A 85 10.57 -10.55 -15.56
N GLU A 86 9.37 -10.62 -14.95
CA GLU A 86 8.55 -11.84 -14.96
C GLU A 86 8.04 -12.14 -16.38
N ALA A 87 7.55 -11.13 -17.11
CA ALA A 87 7.12 -11.32 -18.50
C ALA A 87 8.27 -11.82 -19.41
N LEU A 88 9.50 -11.34 -19.18
CA LEU A 88 10.69 -11.88 -19.85
C LEU A 88 10.99 -13.33 -19.44
N ALA A 89 10.87 -13.66 -18.15
CA ALA A 89 11.12 -15.00 -17.62
C ALA A 89 10.11 -16.03 -18.17
N ASP A 90 8.85 -15.63 -18.35
CA ASP A 90 7.78 -16.46 -18.89
C ASP A 90 7.79 -16.54 -20.44
N GLY A 91 8.70 -15.80 -21.09
CA GLY A 91 8.83 -15.76 -22.55
C GLY A 91 7.75 -14.92 -23.24
N GLU A 92 6.98 -14.15 -22.49
CA GLU A 92 5.91 -13.28 -22.96
C GLU A 92 6.47 -11.96 -23.53
N ARG A 93 7.19 -12.04 -24.65
CA ARG A 93 7.92 -10.90 -25.24
C ARG A 93 7.03 -9.72 -25.61
N GLU A 94 5.82 -9.97 -26.10
CA GLU A 94 4.87 -8.90 -26.44
C GLU A 94 4.34 -8.18 -25.19
N VAL A 95 4.07 -8.94 -24.11
CA VAL A 95 3.69 -8.36 -22.81
C VAL A 95 4.85 -7.53 -22.24
N ALA A 96 6.07 -8.07 -22.28
CA ALA A 96 7.25 -7.35 -21.83
C ALA A 96 7.49 -6.08 -22.65
N ARG A 97 7.27 -6.09 -23.98
CA ARG A 97 7.30 -4.89 -24.83
C ARG A 97 6.27 -3.86 -24.40
N GLU A 98 5.02 -4.27 -24.19
CA GLU A 98 3.95 -3.38 -23.74
C GLU A 98 4.30 -2.73 -22.41
N VAL A 99 4.89 -3.48 -21.47
CA VAL A 99 5.37 -2.94 -20.18
C VAL A 99 6.48 -1.91 -20.41
N VAL A 100 7.40 -2.11 -21.36
CA VAL A 100 8.43 -1.10 -21.67
C VAL A 100 7.80 0.20 -22.14
N GLU A 101 6.89 0.12 -23.11
CA GLU A 101 6.26 1.27 -23.76
C GLU A 101 5.31 2.01 -22.82
N LYS A 102 4.49 1.30 -22.04
CA LYS A 102 3.44 1.93 -21.21
C LYS A 102 3.89 2.24 -19.79
N ASP A 103 4.73 1.38 -19.21
CA ASP A 103 5.03 1.41 -17.79
C ASP A 103 6.44 1.94 -17.53
N ILE A 104 7.44 1.57 -18.33
CA ILE A 104 8.85 1.93 -18.08
C ILE A 104 9.26 3.26 -18.74
N GLU A 105 8.69 3.63 -19.88
CA GLU A 105 9.09 4.82 -20.66
C GLU A 105 9.12 6.11 -19.81
N ILE A 106 8.15 6.29 -18.91
CA ILE A 106 8.06 7.46 -18.03
C ILE A 106 9.30 7.67 -17.15
N PHE A 107 10.11 6.64 -16.91
CA PHE A 107 11.32 6.73 -16.09
C PHE A 107 12.58 7.09 -16.88
N ASP A 108 12.53 7.16 -18.21
CA ASP A 108 13.70 7.52 -19.03
C ASP A 108 14.20 8.93 -18.70
N GLN A 109 13.30 9.83 -18.29
CA GLN A 109 13.64 11.16 -17.78
C GLN A 109 14.56 11.14 -16.54
N TYR A 110 14.55 10.06 -15.76
CA TYR A 110 15.39 9.89 -14.56
C TYR A 110 16.63 9.04 -14.81
N ASN A 111 16.58 8.16 -15.83
CA ASN A 111 17.65 7.27 -16.20
C ASN A 111 17.75 7.18 -17.73
N PRO A 112 18.44 8.13 -18.38
CA PRO A 112 18.54 8.17 -19.83
C PRO A 112 19.10 6.87 -20.40
N GLY A 113 18.39 6.30 -21.38
CA GLY A 113 18.77 5.04 -22.02
C GLY A 113 18.17 3.81 -21.35
N LEU A 114 17.32 3.97 -20.33
CA LEU A 114 16.59 2.89 -19.69
C LEU A 114 15.72 2.13 -20.69
N VAL A 115 14.99 2.85 -21.56
CA VAL A 115 14.13 2.23 -22.57
C VAL A 115 14.95 1.42 -23.58
N GLN A 116 16.08 1.96 -24.03
CA GLN A 116 17.00 1.25 -24.92
C GLN A 116 17.52 -0.03 -24.27
N GLN A 117 17.95 0.04 -23.00
CA GLN A 117 18.42 -1.12 -22.24
C GLN A 117 17.30 -2.18 -22.05
N ALA A 118 16.05 -1.76 -21.86
CA ALA A 118 14.92 -2.68 -21.75
C ALA A 118 14.65 -3.39 -23.10
N PHE A 119 14.74 -2.67 -24.22
CA PHE A 119 14.65 -3.29 -25.54
C PHE A 119 15.81 -4.23 -25.88
N GLU A 120 17.02 -3.95 -25.38
CA GLU A 120 18.15 -4.89 -25.50
C GLU A 120 17.85 -6.20 -24.78
N LEU A 121 17.35 -6.15 -23.54
CA LEU A 121 16.94 -7.34 -22.77
C LEU A 121 15.86 -8.15 -23.50
N LEU A 122 14.91 -7.48 -24.17
CA LEU A 122 13.85 -8.12 -24.97
C LEU A 122 14.37 -8.97 -26.12
N GLN A 123 15.54 -8.66 -26.69
CA GLN A 123 16.14 -9.41 -27.79
C GLN A 123 17.03 -10.57 -27.34
N MET A 124 17.33 -10.67 -26.04
CA MET A 124 18.23 -11.70 -25.51
C MET A 124 17.51 -13.00 -25.22
N ASP A 125 18.09 -14.12 -25.66
CA ASP A 125 17.66 -15.48 -25.27
C ASP A 125 17.82 -15.68 -23.76
N ASN A 126 18.95 -15.27 -23.20
CA ASN A 126 19.24 -15.30 -21.77
C ASN A 126 19.47 -13.88 -21.22
N PHE A 127 18.39 -13.14 -20.98
CA PHE A 127 18.44 -11.77 -20.47
C PHE A 127 19.16 -11.66 -19.11
N MET A 128 19.19 -12.73 -18.30
CA MET A 128 19.91 -12.74 -17.02
C MET A 128 21.43 -12.62 -17.17
N SER A 129 21.98 -12.87 -18.37
CA SER A 129 23.41 -12.65 -18.66
C SER A 129 23.77 -11.17 -18.88
N HIS A 130 22.78 -10.29 -18.96
CA HIS A 130 22.99 -8.87 -19.21
C HIS A 130 23.75 -8.20 -18.05
N ILE A 131 24.65 -7.26 -18.37
CA ILE A 131 25.52 -6.61 -17.38
C ILE A 131 24.74 -5.91 -16.25
N LEU A 132 23.57 -5.36 -16.56
CA LEU A 132 22.69 -4.70 -15.56
C LEU A 132 22.05 -5.67 -14.57
N LEU A 133 21.90 -6.92 -14.96
CA LEU A 133 21.31 -7.98 -14.15
C LEU A 133 22.37 -8.92 -13.58
N SER A 134 23.66 -8.70 -13.89
CA SER A 134 24.79 -9.52 -13.44
C SER A 134 24.93 -9.61 -11.92
N SER A 135 24.36 -8.65 -11.18
CA SER A 135 24.29 -8.69 -9.72
C SER A 135 23.31 -9.75 -9.19
N TYR A 136 22.36 -10.20 -10.02
CA TYR A 136 21.36 -11.20 -9.67
C TYR A 136 21.81 -12.59 -10.12
N LYS A 137 21.73 -13.57 -9.22
CA LYS A 137 22.09 -14.96 -9.52
C LYS A 137 21.06 -15.67 -10.41
N ASN A 138 19.79 -15.34 -10.23
CA ASN A 138 18.64 -15.91 -10.93
C ASN A 138 17.42 -15.00 -10.72
N MET A 139 16.32 -15.31 -11.39
CA MET A 139 15.09 -14.52 -11.29
C MET A 139 14.51 -14.46 -9.88
N LYS A 140 14.62 -15.56 -9.11
CA LYS A 140 14.17 -15.59 -7.70
C LYS A 140 14.94 -14.60 -6.82
N GLU A 141 16.25 -14.50 -7.01
CA GLU A 141 17.08 -13.53 -6.30
C GLU A 141 16.78 -12.10 -6.77
N ALA A 142 16.61 -11.88 -8.08
CA ALA A 142 16.21 -10.58 -8.61
C ALA A 142 14.90 -10.10 -7.98
N ARG A 143 13.88 -10.97 -7.94
CA ARG A 143 12.58 -10.71 -7.30
C ARG A 143 12.74 -10.30 -5.84
N LYS A 144 13.47 -11.10 -5.06
CA LYS A 144 13.72 -10.83 -3.64
C LYS A 144 14.39 -9.47 -3.42
N VAL A 145 15.46 -9.18 -4.17
CA VAL A 145 16.21 -7.93 -4.02
C VAL A 145 15.35 -6.72 -4.39
N VAL A 146 14.57 -6.80 -5.48
CA VAL A 146 13.70 -5.69 -5.88
C VAL A 146 12.58 -5.47 -4.85
N MET A 147 11.95 -6.53 -4.34
CA MET A 147 10.94 -6.41 -3.28
C MET A 147 11.52 -5.81 -1.99
N GLU A 148 12.73 -6.19 -1.60
CA GLU A 148 13.40 -5.61 -0.44
C GLU A 148 13.69 -4.11 -0.64
N ASN A 149 14.09 -3.72 -1.86
CA ASN A 149 14.30 -2.31 -2.21
C ASN A 149 12.99 -1.51 -2.19
N ILE A 150 11.89 -2.09 -2.68
CA ILE A 150 10.55 -1.48 -2.60
C ILE A 150 10.17 -1.24 -1.14
N LYS A 151 10.31 -2.27 -0.28
CA LYS A 151 10.04 -2.17 1.15
C LYS A 151 10.84 -1.06 1.84
N LYS A 152 12.15 -1.01 1.58
CA LYS A 152 13.03 0.05 2.09
C LYS A 152 12.60 1.44 1.62
N CYS A 153 12.13 1.57 0.37
CA CYS A 153 11.62 2.85 -0.13
C CYS A 153 10.31 3.24 0.54
N ILE A 154 9.41 2.28 0.81
CA ILE A 154 8.16 2.53 1.55
C ILE A 154 8.45 3.03 2.97
N GLU A 155 9.34 2.34 3.68
CA GLU A 155 9.74 2.70 5.05
C GLU A 155 10.43 4.06 5.13
N ALA A 156 11.14 4.47 4.08
CA ALA A 156 11.82 5.77 4.00
C ALA A 156 10.97 6.89 3.37
N ASN A 157 9.77 6.59 2.84
CA ASN A 157 8.96 7.58 2.13
C ASN A 157 8.27 8.53 3.14
N PRO A 158 8.51 9.85 3.06
CA PRO A 158 7.91 10.81 3.98
C PRO A 158 6.37 10.82 3.95
N LEU A 159 5.74 10.47 2.82
CA LEU A 159 4.28 10.42 2.69
C LEU A 159 3.64 9.20 3.35
N LEU A 160 4.45 8.16 3.62
CA LEU A 160 4.05 6.92 4.29
C LEU A 160 4.47 6.89 5.76
N GLN A 161 5.27 7.87 6.20
CA GLN A 161 5.71 7.98 7.57
C GLN A 161 4.50 8.10 8.52
N GLY A 162 4.45 7.24 9.55
CA GLY A 162 3.34 7.19 10.50
C GLY A 162 2.07 6.51 10.00
N LYS A 163 2.09 5.91 8.79
CA LYS A 163 0.97 5.16 8.20
C LYS A 163 1.19 3.65 8.14
N LEU A 164 2.39 3.17 8.49
CA LEU A 164 2.77 1.76 8.38
C LEU A 164 2.42 0.92 9.62
N SER A 165 1.99 1.55 10.70
CA SER A 165 1.62 0.88 11.94
C SER A 165 0.19 1.21 12.33
N PHE A 166 -0.55 0.17 12.70
CA PHE A 166 -1.89 0.32 13.23
C PHE A 166 -1.79 0.83 14.67
N PRO A 167 -2.46 1.94 15.04
CA PRO A 167 -2.36 2.50 16.37
C PRO A 167 -3.09 1.62 17.41
N PRO A 168 -2.65 1.62 18.68
CA PRO A 168 -3.37 0.92 19.73
C PRO A 168 -4.74 1.57 19.98
N LEU A 169 -5.81 0.78 19.88
CA LEU A 169 -7.17 1.23 20.15
C LEU A 169 -7.59 0.87 21.58
N SER A 170 -8.19 1.82 22.30
CA SER A 170 -8.68 1.60 23.67
C SER A 170 -10.07 0.97 23.74
N THR A 171 -10.79 0.90 22.62
CA THR A 171 -12.14 0.36 22.51
C THR A 171 -12.38 -0.19 21.09
N THR A 172 -13.55 -0.77 20.86
CA THR A 172 -14.03 -1.16 19.53
C THR A 172 -15.22 -0.32 19.12
N LEU A 173 -15.51 -0.25 17.82
CA LEU A 173 -16.68 0.48 17.32
C LEU A 173 -17.99 -0.06 17.92
N GLN A 174 -18.10 -1.39 18.09
CA GLN A 174 -19.26 -2.01 18.72
C GLN A 174 -19.41 -1.58 20.18
N ALA A 175 -18.32 -1.59 20.97
CA ALA A 175 -18.37 -1.19 22.37
C ALA A 175 -18.76 0.30 22.50
N PHE A 176 -18.16 1.17 21.68
CA PHE A 176 -18.50 2.59 21.62
C PHE A 176 -19.99 2.82 21.31
N TYR A 177 -20.53 2.11 20.32
CA TYR A 177 -21.95 2.17 19.97
C TYR A 177 -22.85 1.72 21.13
N MET A 178 -22.52 0.62 21.81
CA MET A 178 -23.29 0.10 22.94
C MET A 178 -23.30 1.06 24.14
N GLU A 179 -22.16 1.69 24.46
CA GLU A 179 -22.07 2.71 25.51
C GLU A 179 -22.91 3.96 25.19
N ALA A 180 -22.88 4.43 23.94
CA ALA A 180 -23.69 5.54 23.47
C ALA A 180 -25.20 5.23 23.58
N MET A 181 -25.62 4.00 23.24
CA MET A 181 -27.01 3.58 23.38
C MET A 181 -27.44 3.43 24.85
N ALA A 182 -26.56 2.93 25.72
CA ALA A 182 -26.84 2.80 27.15
C ALA A 182 -26.95 4.15 27.88
N SER A 183 -26.19 5.16 27.46
CA SER A 183 -26.27 6.52 28.03
C SER A 183 -27.57 7.25 27.66
N ARG A 184 -28.15 6.98 26.47
CA ARG A 184 -29.46 7.51 26.05
C ARG A 184 -30.64 6.94 26.85
N GLY A 185 -30.49 5.77 27.45
CA GLY A 185 -31.50 5.13 28.31
C GLY A 185 -31.59 5.66 29.74
N ARG A 186 -30.66 6.53 30.18
CA ARG A 186 -30.72 7.16 31.51
C ARG A 186 -31.46 8.49 31.44
N ALA A 187 -32.77 8.47 31.71
CA ALA A 187 -33.51 9.71 31.97
C ALA A 187 -32.89 10.47 33.16
N PRO A 188 -32.89 11.82 33.17
CA PRO A 188 -32.40 12.58 34.32
C PRO A 188 -33.27 12.23 35.52
N ALA A 189 -32.64 11.87 36.63
CA ALA A 189 -33.32 11.61 37.90
C ALA A 189 -34.29 12.76 38.18
N THR A 190 -35.58 12.47 38.16
CA THR A 190 -36.60 13.47 38.46
C THR A 190 -36.32 14.01 39.85
N CYS A 191 -36.06 15.32 39.91
CA CYS A 191 -35.94 16.07 41.14
C CYS A 191 -37.28 15.92 41.88
N ARG A 192 -37.35 15.02 42.87
CA ARG A 192 -38.47 14.96 43.81
C ARG A 192 -38.51 16.32 44.50
N ARG A 193 -39.50 17.15 44.17
CA ARG A 193 -39.89 18.27 45.02
C ARG A 193 -40.51 17.67 46.26
N ASP A 194 -39.80 17.76 47.39
CA ASP A 194 -40.41 17.61 48.70
C ASP A 194 -41.42 18.75 48.86
N PHE A 195 -42.71 18.43 48.70
CA PHE A 195 -43.77 19.23 49.30
C PHE A 195 -43.76 18.92 50.79
N LYS A 196 -43.37 19.91 51.60
CA LYS A 196 -43.72 19.94 53.03
C LYS A 196 -44.99 20.77 53.17
N ASP A 197 -46.02 20.14 53.71
CA ASP A 197 -47.20 20.78 54.31
C ASP A 197 -46.81 21.61 55.54
#